data_AF-A0A0A0BG93-F1
#
_entry.id   AF-A0A0A0BG93-F1
#
_cell.length_a   1.000
_cell.length_b   1.000
_cell.length_c   1.000
_cell.angle_alpha   90.00
_cell.angle_beta   90.00
_cell.angle_gamma   90.00
#
_symmetry.space_group_name_H-M   'P 1'
#
loop_
_entity.id
_entity.type
_entity.pdbx_description
1 polymer ?
#
loop_
_entity_poly.entity_id
_entity_poly.type
_entity_poly.pdbx_seq_one_letter_code
_entity_poly.pdbx_strand_id
1 'polypeptide(L)'
;MKIQKRTVLLDSSQREFKKRLVDAVKGDFEVLPRVHLADLVSLKFKADDKASRLLQQKIAASSVDFVLLDALNGRIACVVQFDKEQDTEQANLLTTTCQQANLALLQFSKDTALDSAQIKKKVLSALEPTIQFDDDSETDAVKVYLEPVANKTEHERKIVLENS
;
A
#
# COMPACT_ATOMS: atom_id res chain seq x y z
N MET A 1 32.92 15.87 -23.76
CA MET A 1 31.79 15.07 -23.22
C MET A 1 30.81 14.80 -24.36
N LYS A 2 30.57 13.54 -24.74
CA LYS A 2 29.55 13.19 -25.75
C LYS A 2 28.31 12.73 -25.00
N ILE A 3 27.18 13.41 -25.20
CA ILE A 3 25.89 13.05 -24.63
C ILE A 3 25.19 12.11 -25.61
N GLN A 4 24.75 10.94 -25.16
CA GLN A 4 24.06 9.95 -25.99
C GLN A 4 22.65 9.72 -25.43
N LYS A 5 21.65 9.71 -26.31
CA LYS A 5 20.26 9.42 -25.96
C LYS A 5 20.13 7.96 -25.50
N ARG A 6 19.43 7.75 -24.39
CA ARG A 6 18.97 6.42 -23.99
C ARG A 6 17.85 5.95 -24.92
N THR A 7 18.00 4.79 -25.54
CA THR A 7 17.01 4.23 -26.47
C THR A 7 15.90 3.46 -25.77
N VAL A 8 16.14 3.01 -24.54
CA VAL A 8 15.22 2.19 -23.76
C VAL A 8 15.14 2.71 -22.33
N LEU A 9 13.92 2.98 -21.86
CA LEU A 9 13.68 3.48 -20.50
C LEU A 9 13.64 2.35 -19.46
N LEU A 10 12.96 1.24 -19.76
CA LEU A 10 12.77 0.10 -18.87
C LEU A 10 13.49 -1.12 -19.42
N ASP A 11 14.18 -1.91 -18.59
CA ASP A 11 14.76 -3.18 -19.02
C ASP A 11 13.67 -4.23 -19.37
N SER A 12 14.07 -5.41 -19.85
CA SER A 12 13.12 -6.46 -20.24
C SER A 12 12.19 -6.89 -19.11
N SER A 13 12.73 -7.09 -17.90
CA SER A 13 11.99 -7.54 -16.73
C SER A 13 10.98 -6.48 -16.27
N GLN A 14 11.40 -5.22 -16.24
CA GLN A 14 10.54 -4.08 -15.91
C GLN A 14 9.42 -3.90 -16.94
N ARG A 15 9.69 -4.11 -18.24
CA ARG A 15 8.64 -4.02 -19.28
C ARG A 15 7.60 -5.12 -19.13
N GLU A 16 8.03 -6.34 -18.84
CA GLU A 16 7.13 -7.48 -18.64
C GLU A 16 6.30 -7.33 -17.37
N PHE A 17 6.93 -6.90 -16.27
CA PHE A 17 6.23 -6.58 -15.05
C PHE A 17 5.22 -5.44 -15.26
N LYS A 18 5.61 -4.36 -15.97
CA LYS A 18 4.69 -3.26 -16.29
C LYS A 18 3.44 -3.75 -17.01
N LYS A 19 3.56 -4.66 -17.99
CA LYS A 19 2.40 -5.23 -18.70
C LYS A 19 1.44 -5.91 -17.72
N ARG A 20 1.97 -6.80 -16.87
CA ARG A 20 1.17 -7.49 -15.85
C ARG A 20 0.53 -6.52 -14.86
N LEU A 21 1.27 -5.50 -14.42
CA LEU A 21 0.77 -4.47 -13.52
C LEU A 21 -0.38 -3.68 -14.15
N VAL A 22 -0.22 -3.22 -15.40
CA VAL A 22 -1.27 -2.53 -16.15
C VAL A 22 -2.51 -3.41 -16.30
N ASP A 23 -2.33 -4.69 -16.66
CA ASP A 23 -3.44 -5.62 -16.81
C ASP A 23 -4.16 -5.87 -15.48
N ALA A 24 -3.41 -5.93 -14.37
CA ALA A 24 -3.96 -6.15 -13.03
C ALA A 24 -4.81 -4.98 -12.52
N VAL A 25 -4.42 -3.74 -12.84
CA VAL A 25 -5.06 -2.52 -12.31
C VAL A 25 -5.95 -1.81 -13.33
N LYS A 26 -6.16 -2.44 -14.49
CA LYS A 26 -6.89 -1.86 -15.61
C LYS A 26 -8.29 -1.41 -15.20
N GLY A 27 -8.61 -0.16 -15.52
CA GLY A 27 -9.90 0.47 -15.26
C GLY A 27 -9.90 1.33 -13.99
N ASP A 28 -9.18 0.89 -12.95
CA ASP A 28 -9.15 1.57 -11.66
C ASP A 28 -7.95 2.54 -11.55
N PHE A 29 -6.81 2.18 -12.17
CA PHE A 29 -5.57 2.94 -12.06
C PHE A 29 -4.80 3.10 -13.38
N GLU A 30 -4.08 4.22 -13.51
CA GLU A 30 -3.06 4.45 -14.53
C GLU A 30 -1.66 4.14 -13.97
N VAL A 31 -0.78 3.57 -14.80
CA VAL A 31 0.59 3.17 -14.41
C VAL A 31 1.63 4.06 -15.08
N LEU A 32 2.29 4.91 -14.29
CA LEU A 32 3.38 5.78 -14.74
C LEU A 32 4.75 5.18 -14.42
N PRO A 33 5.62 4.92 -15.42
CA PRO A 33 6.96 4.38 -15.18
C PRO A 33 7.98 5.50 -14.88
N ARG A 34 9.01 5.18 -14.08
CA ARG A 34 10.16 6.06 -13.79
C ARG A 34 9.80 7.48 -13.35
N VAL A 35 8.97 7.59 -12.32
CA VAL A 35 8.62 8.88 -11.74
C VAL A 35 9.72 9.32 -10.76
N HIS A 36 10.10 10.59 -10.77
CA HIS A 36 11.05 11.11 -9.79
C HIS A 36 10.39 11.23 -8.43
N LEU A 37 11.13 10.90 -7.37
CA LEU A 37 10.58 10.99 -6.02
C LEU A 37 10.22 12.43 -5.65
N ALA A 38 10.96 13.41 -6.18
CA ALA A 38 10.66 14.84 -6.04
C ALA A 38 9.31 15.26 -6.65
N ASP A 39 8.76 14.50 -7.61
CA ASP A 39 7.44 14.79 -8.19
C ASP A 39 6.31 14.22 -7.32
N LEU A 40 6.63 13.32 -6.38
CA LEU A 40 5.67 12.63 -5.51
C LEU A 40 5.55 13.29 -4.14
N VAL A 41 6.62 13.93 -3.68
CA VAL A 41 6.68 14.52 -2.33
C VAL A 41 7.19 15.94 -2.36
N SER A 42 6.60 16.78 -1.52
CA SER A 42 7.07 18.14 -1.27
C SER A 42 7.64 18.24 0.15
N LEU A 43 8.92 18.53 0.26
CA LEU A 43 9.58 18.71 1.54
C LEU A 43 9.26 20.11 2.09
N LYS A 44 8.61 20.16 3.25
CA LYS A 44 8.39 21.41 3.99
C LYS A 44 9.46 21.56 5.06
N PHE A 45 10.43 22.42 4.83
CA PHE A 45 11.48 22.72 5.81
C PHE A 45 11.15 23.99 6.59
N LYS A 46 11.32 23.97 7.92
CA LYS A 46 11.17 25.16 8.78
C LYS A 46 12.42 26.05 8.79
N ALA A 47 13.58 25.53 8.37
CA ALA A 47 14.84 26.25 8.27
C ALA A 47 15.71 25.67 7.14
N ASP A 48 16.54 26.52 6.54
CA ASP A 48 17.44 26.15 5.44
C ASP A 48 18.75 25.56 5.98
N ASP A 49 18.66 24.36 6.57
CA ASP A 49 19.81 23.63 7.08
C ASP A 49 20.48 22.77 5.99
N LYS A 50 21.79 22.57 6.11
CA LYS A 50 22.62 21.76 5.20
C LYS A 50 22.07 20.34 5.06
N ALA A 51 21.57 19.75 6.15
CA ALA A 51 20.97 18.42 6.13
C ALA A 51 19.70 18.37 5.25
N SER A 52 18.85 19.40 5.32
CA SER A 52 17.64 19.52 4.50
C SER A 52 17.98 19.62 3.00
N ARG A 53 18.99 20.41 2.64
CA ARG A 53 19.47 20.51 1.25
C ARG A 53 20.02 19.18 0.73
N LEU A 54 20.80 18.46 1.54
CA LEU A 54 21.31 17.14 1.17
C LEU A 54 20.17 16.13 0.96
N LEU A 55 19.18 16.12 1.85
CA LEU A 55 18.00 15.27 1.69
C LEU A 55 17.23 15.60 0.41
N GLN A 56 17.02 16.89 0.13
CA GLN A 56 16.34 17.33 -1.09
C GLN A 56 17.10 16.88 -2.36
N GLN A 57 18.43 16.96 -2.36
CA GLN A 57 19.25 16.46 -3.46
C GLN A 57 19.13 14.94 -3.63
N LYS A 58 19.12 14.18 -2.53
CA LYS A 58 18.92 12.71 -2.58
C LYS A 58 17.55 12.35 -3.13
N ILE A 59 16.51 13.07 -2.73
CA ILE A 59 15.14 12.87 -3.24
C ILE A 59 15.06 13.22 -4.73
N ALA A 60 15.64 14.35 -5.15
CA ALA A 60 15.66 14.77 -6.56
C ALA A 60 16.45 13.80 -7.46
N ALA A 61 17.52 13.19 -6.94
CA ALA A 61 18.30 12.19 -7.66
C ALA A 61 17.61 10.80 -7.70
N SER A 62 16.58 10.58 -6.89
CA SER A 62 15.91 9.30 -6.76
C SER A 62 14.67 9.19 -7.66
N SER A 63 14.44 7.98 -8.15
CA SER A 63 13.24 7.63 -8.92
C SER A 63 12.68 6.28 -8.48
N VAL A 64 11.37 6.17 -8.64
CA VAL A 64 10.61 4.94 -8.39
C VAL A 64 10.36 4.22 -9.71
N ASP A 65 10.14 2.91 -9.66
CA ASP A 65 9.96 2.15 -10.89
C ASP A 65 8.60 2.41 -11.52
N PHE A 66 7.53 2.39 -10.71
CA PHE A 66 6.18 2.74 -11.15
C PHE A 66 5.39 3.51 -10.10
N VAL A 67 4.39 4.27 -10.55
CA VAL A 67 3.39 4.95 -9.73
C VAL A 67 2.01 4.61 -10.27
N LEU A 68 1.11 4.29 -9.35
CA LEU A 68 -0.31 4.10 -9.64
C LEU A 68 -1.04 5.41 -9.37
N LEU A 69 -1.74 5.90 -10.38
CA LEU A 69 -2.66 7.03 -10.25
C LEU A 69 -4.09 6.54 -10.32
N ASP A 70 -4.97 7.07 -9.48
CA ASP A 70 -6.41 6.87 -9.61
C ASP A 70 -6.88 7.41 -10.97
N ALA A 71 -7.54 6.54 -11.75
CA ALA A 71 -7.96 6.88 -13.12
C ALA A 71 -9.04 7.97 -13.18
N LEU A 72 -9.79 8.19 -12.10
CA LEU A 72 -10.89 9.16 -12.05
C LEU A 72 -10.41 10.58 -11.76
N ASN A 73 -9.42 10.72 -10.86
CA ASN A 73 -9.01 12.03 -10.33
C ASN A 73 -7.51 12.32 -10.47
N GLY A 74 -6.72 11.37 -10.97
CA GLY A 74 -5.28 11.51 -11.20
C GLY A 74 -4.44 11.58 -9.93
N ARG A 75 -5.01 11.28 -8.75
CA ARG A 75 -4.27 11.30 -7.48
C ARG A 75 -3.31 10.12 -7.40
N ILE A 76 -2.18 10.34 -6.73
CA ILE A 76 -1.22 9.29 -6.42
C ILE A 76 -1.88 8.32 -5.45
N ALA A 77 -2.09 7.08 -5.90
CA ALA A 77 -2.63 6.02 -5.07
C ALA A 77 -1.51 5.23 -4.39
N CYS A 78 -0.51 4.80 -5.15
CA CYS A 78 0.56 3.94 -4.65
C CYS A 78 1.85 4.12 -5.43
N VAL A 79 2.97 3.98 -4.74
CA VAL A 79 4.31 3.83 -5.32
C VAL A 79 4.66 2.36 -5.42
N VAL A 80 5.28 1.95 -6.52
CA VAL A 80 5.69 0.56 -6.76
C VAL A 80 7.19 0.50 -7.06
N GLN A 81 7.91 -0.32 -6.31
CA GLN A 81 9.29 -0.71 -6.60
C GLN A 81 9.35 -2.16 -7.12
N PHE A 82 10.22 -2.38 -8.09
CA PHE A 82 10.43 -3.68 -8.71
C PHE A 82 11.90 -4.06 -8.69
N ASP A 83 12.19 -5.23 -8.11
CA ASP A 83 13.52 -5.86 -8.10
C ASP A 83 14.63 -4.98 -7.52
N LYS A 84 14.34 -4.27 -6.41
CA LYS A 84 15.34 -3.50 -5.65
C LYS A 84 15.74 -4.21 -4.36
N GLU A 85 17.02 -4.12 -4.03
CA GLU A 85 17.59 -4.60 -2.77
C GLU A 85 17.03 -3.82 -1.58
N GLN A 86 16.52 -4.57 -0.59
CA GLN A 86 15.78 -4.04 0.56
C GLN A 86 16.65 -3.32 1.60
N ASP A 87 17.97 -3.55 1.59
CA ASP A 87 18.90 -3.03 2.61
C ASP A 87 19.90 -2.01 2.06
N THR A 88 19.48 -1.28 1.02
CA THR A 88 20.28 -0.19 0.46
C THR A 88 19.88 1.15 1.07
N GLU A 89 20.81 2.09 1.15
CA GLU A 89 20.52 3.47 1.56
C GLU A 89 19.37 4.06 0.72
N GLN A 90 19.29 3.71 -0.56
CA GLN A 90 18.23 4.15 -1.45
C GLN A 90 16.87 3.52 -1.14
N ALA A 91 16.81 2.24 -0.78
CA ALA A 91 15.58 1.59 -0.34
C ALA A 91 15.08 2.20 0.98
N ASN A 92 15.98 2.39 1.94
CA ASN A 92 15.67 3.04 3.22
C ASN A 92 15.17 4.49 3.02
N LEU A 93 15.82 5.24 2.13
CA LEU A 93 15.36 6.58 1.75
C LEU A 93 13.96 6.55 1.17
N LEU A 94 13.66 5.64 0.24
CA LEU A 94 12.33 5.56 -0.36
C LEU A 94 11.29 5.20 0.69
N THR A 95 11.52 4.12 1.45
CA THR A 95 10.57 3.64 2.47
C THR A 95 10.27 4.75 3.48
N THR A 96 11.30 5.41 4.01
CA THR A 96 11.13 6.53 4.95
C THR A 96 10.36 7.69 4.31
N THR A 97 10.68 8.04 3.06
CA THR A 97 10.02 9.15 2.35
C THR A 97 8.54 8.85 2.09
N CYS A 98 8.22 7.65 1.63
CA CYS A 98 6.84 7.21 1.40
C CYS A 98 6.04 7.18 2.72
N GLN A 99 6.62 6.63 3.80
CA GLN A 99 5.99 6.62 5.12
C GLN A 99 5.70 8.03 5.64
N GLN A 100 6.67 8.94 5.56
CA GLN A 100 6.50 10.33 6.01
C GLN A 100 5.49 11.10 5.16
N ALA A 101 5.35 10.75 3.87
CA ALA A 101 4.38 11.35 2.97
C ALA A 101 3.00 10.67 3.02
N ASN A 102 2.81 9.65 3.86
CA ASN A 102 1.62 8.81 3.90
C ASN A 102 1.25 8.23 2.52
N LEU A 103 2.27 7.80 1.76
CA LEU A 103 2.12 7.18 0.45
C LEU A 103 2.28 5.67 0.59
N ALA A 104 1.31 4.92 0.06
CA ALA A 104 1.41 3.47 -0.03
C ALA A 104 2.63 3.07 -0.88
N LEU A 105 3.44 2.14 -0.36
CA LEU A 105 4.61 1.60 -1.06
C LEU A 105 4.47 0.09 -1.19
N LEU A 106 4.49 -0.39 -2.43
CA LEU A 106 4.50 -1.79 -2.77
C LEU A 106 5.82 -2.21 -3.38
N GLN A 107 6.32 -3.36 -2.95
CA GLN A 107 7.56 -3.92 -3.44
C GLN A 107 7.30 -5.30 -4.04
N PHE A 108 7.85 -5.48 -5.24
CA PHE A 108 7.77 -6.73 -6.00
C PHE A 108 9.19 -7.20 -6.30
N SER A 109 9.45 -8.49 -6.15
CA SER A 109 10.69 -9.11 -6.59
C SER A 109 10.45 -9.84 -7.92
N LYS A 110 11.48 -9.86 -8.79
CA LYS A 110 11.47 -10.71 -9.98
C LYS A 110 11.41 -12.21 -9.64
N ASP A 111 11.90 -12.59 -8.46
CA ASP A 111 11.99 -13.99 -8.03
C ASP A 111 10.62 -14.55 -7.65
N THR A 112 9.66 -13.67 -7.35
CA THR A 112 8.28 -14.05 -7.09
C THR A 112 7.48 -13.96 -8.38
N ALA A 113 7.19 -15.10 -8.98
CA ALA A 113 6.30 -15.19 -10.14
C ALA A 113 4.86 -14.89 -9.70
N LEU A 114 4.47 -13.61 -9.74
CA LEU A 114 3.10 -13.19 -9.45
C LEU A 114 2.30 -13.03 -10.74
N ASP A 115 1.08 -13.56 -10.73
CA ASP A 115 0.08 -13.33 -11.76
C ASP A 115 -0.66 -11.99 -11.55
N SER A 116 -1.46 -11.58 -12.53
CA SER A 116 -2.20 -10.32 -12.48
C SER A 116 -3.22 -10.28 -11.34
N ALA A 117 -3.80 -11.43 -10.94
CA ALA A 117 -4.78 -11.48 -9.86
C ALA A 117 -4.13 -11.26 -8.49
N GLN A 118 -2.96 -11.85 -8.28
CA GLN A 118 -2.14 -11.67 -7.07
C GLN A 118 -1.59 -10.24 -6.98
N ILE A 119 -1.17 -9.66 -8.11
CA ILE A 119 -0.76 -8.25 -8.16
C ILE A 119 -1.96 -7.37 -7.79
N LYS A 120 -3.14 -7.58 -8.38
CA LYS A 120 -4.35 -6.80 -8.08
C LYS A 120 -4.70 -6.89 -6.60
N LYS A 121 -4.67 -8.09 -6.02
CA LYS A 121 -4.95 -8.28 -4.58
C LYS A 121 -3.96 -7.50 -3.72
N LYS A 122 -2.65 -7.57 -3.99
CA LYS A 122 -1.64 -6.80 -3.26
C LYS A 122 -1.87 -5.29 -3.37
N VAL A 123 -2.23 -4.81 -4.56
CA VAL A 123 -2.53 -3.39 -4.79
C VAL A 123 -3.74 -2.96 -3.96
N LEU A 124 -4.84 -3.70 -4.02
CA LEU A 124 -6.06 -3.36 -3.29
C LEU A 124 -5.83 -3.40 -1.78
N SER A 125 -5.18 -4.44 -1.25
CA SER A 125 -4.93 -4.55 0.20
C SER A 125 -3.99 -3.45 0.75
N ALA A 126 -3.15 -2.84 -0.09
CA ALA A 126 -2.31 -1.71 0.34
C ALA A 126 -3.03 -0.36 0.27
N LEU A 127 -4.12 -0.28 -0.50
CA LEU A 127 -4.94 0.92 -0.68
C LEU A 127 -6.18 0.93 0.20
N GLU A 128 -6.61 -0.23 0.69
CA GLU A 128 -7.65 -0.31 1.70
C GLU A 128 -7.19 0.43 2.96
N PRO A 129 -8.03 1.32 3.52
CA PRO A 129 -7.74 1.91 4.82
C PRO A 129 -7.74 0.78 5.84
N THR A 130 -6.54 0.33 6.23
CA THR A 130 -6.39 -0.50 7.41
C THR A 130 -6.98 0.32 8.55
N ILE A 131 -8.14 -0.08 9.07
CA ILE A 131 -8.66 0.43 10.33
C ILE A 131 -7.59 0.05 11.36
N GLN A 132 -6.71 1.01 11.65
CA GLN A 132 -5.86 0.93 12.82
C GLN A 132 -6.80 1.17 13.99
N PHE A 133 -7.17 0.09 14.67
CA PHE A 133 -7.61 0.24 16.04
C PHE A 133 -6.38 0.76 16.78
N ASP A 134 -6.38 2.06 17.07
CA ASP A 134 -5.50 2.61 18.09
C ASP A 134 -5.79 1.80 19.34
N ASP A 135 -4.88 0.89 19.69
CA ASP A 135 -4.88 0.15 20.94
C ASP A 135 -4.39 1.11 22.05
N ASP A 136 -5.03 2.28 22.11
CA ASP A 136 -4.96 3.26 23.20
C ASP A 136 -6.23 3.10 24.03
N SER A 137 -6.31 1.98 24.73
CA SER A 137 -7.00 1.99 26.02
C SER A 137 -6.27 1.07 26.96
N GLU A 138 -5.61 1.70 27.94
CA GLU A 138 -5.45 1.12 29.26
C GLU A 138 -6.70 0.30 29.60
N THR A 139 -6.45 -0.89 30.09
CA THR A 139 -7.42 -1.88 30.55
C THR A 139 -8.57 -1.26 31.34
N ASP A 140 -9.68 -0.93 30.67
CA ASP A 140 -10.99 -0.90 31.32
C ASP A 140 -11.67 -2.23 31.00
N ALA A 141 -11.52 -3.15 31.95
CA ALA A 141 -12.13 -4.46 31.90
C ALA A 141 -13.66 -4.32 31.74
N VAL A 142 -14.16 -4.53 30.53
CA VAL A 142 -15.59 -4.75 30.30
C VAL A 142 -15.95 -6.09 30.95
N LYS A 143 -16.40 -6.06 32.20
CA LYS A 143 -17.05 -7.20 32.85
C LYS A 143 -18.40 -7.42 32.18
N VAL A 144 -18.44 -8.32 31.19
CA VAL A 144 -19.68 -8.89 30.67
C VAL A 144 -20.22 -9.84 31.74
N TYR A 145 -21.18 -9.36 32.54
CA TYR A 145 -22.03 -10.24 33.34
C TYR A 145 -23.09 -10.83 32.42
N LEU A 146 -22.87 -12.07 31.97
CA LEU A 146 -23.96 -12.90 31.46
C LEU A 146 -24.73 -13.40 32.70
N GLU A 147 -25.91 -12.83 32.95
CA GLU A 147 -26.84 -13.45 33.88
C GLU A 147 -27.19 -14.85 33.33
N PRO A 148 -26.94 -15.95 34.05
CA PRO A 148 -27.40 -17.26 33.63
C PRO A 148 -28.92 -17.27 33.71
N VAL A 149 -29.58 -17.32 32.54
CA VAL A 149 -31.01 -17.59 32.44
C VAL A 149 -31.26 -18.94 33.09
N ALA A 150 -31.87 -18.92 34.28
CA ALA A 150 -32.21 -20.11 35.04
C ALA A 150 -33.16 -20.99 34.20
N ASN A 151 -32.62 -22.10 33.72
CA ASN A 151 -33.37 -23.14 33.04
C ASN A 151 -34.29 -23.81 34.06
N LYS A 152 -35.60 -23.58 33.97
CA LYS A 152 -36.63 -24.34 34.70
C LYS A 152 -36.73 -25.73 34.07
N THR A 153 -36.12 -26.73 34.70
CA THR A 153 -36.64 -28.10 34.69
C THR A 153 -37.88 -28.12 35.62
N GLU A 154 -38.98 -28.82 35.38
CA GLU A 154 -39.28 -29.96 34.53
C GLU A 154 -40.82 -30.22 34.59
N HIS A 155 -41.33 -31.06 33.68
CA HIS A 155 -42.60 -31.80 33.74
C HIS A 155 -43.93 -31.04 33.52
N GLU A 156 -44.55 -31.23 32.34
CA GLU A 156 -45.80 -32.00 32.25
C GLU A 156 -46.22 -32.33 30.81
N ARG A 157 -46.83 -33.50 30.67
CA ARG A 157 -47.32 -34.12 29.44
C ARG A 157 -48.61 -33.43 28.96
N LYS A 158 -48.71 -33.10 27.67
CA LYS A 158 -49.81 -33.54 26.77
C LYS A 158 -49.70 -32.89 25.39
N ILE A 159 -49.61 -33.74 24.38
CA ILE A 159 -50.01 -33.43 23.01
C ILE A 159 -51.55 -33.44 23.01
N VAL A 160 -52.21 -32.34 22.65
CA VAL A 160 -53.54 -32.36 22.02
C VAL A 160 -53.64 -31.18 21.04
N LEU A 161 -53.96 -31.54 19.80
CA LEU A 161 -54.31 -30.71 18.66
C LEU A 161 -55.63 -29.96 18.91
N GLU A 162 -55.80 -28.75 18.39
CA GLU A 162 -56.87 -28.40 17.42
C GLU A 162 -57.01 -26.88 17.25
N ASN A 163 -56.90 -26.49 15.98
CA ASN A 163 -57.65 -25.46 15.24
C ASN A 163 -58.60 -24.54 16.03
N SER A 164 -58.38 -23.23 15.93
CA SER A 164 -59.10 -22.35 15.00
C SER A 164 -58.69 -20.88 15.18
#